data_AF-A0A524QXP7-F1
#
_entry.id   AF-A0A524QXP7-F1
#
_cell.length_a   1.000
_cell.length_b   1.000
_cell.length_c   1.000
_cell.angle_alpha   90.00
_cell.angle_beta   90.00
_cell.angle_gamma   90.00
#
_symmetry.space_group_name_H-M   'P 1'
#
loop_
_entity.id
_entity.type
_entity.pdbx_description
1 polymer ?
#
loop_
_entity_poly.entity_id
_entity_poly.type
_entity_poly.pdbx_seq_one_letter_code
_entity_poly.pdbx_strand_id
1 'polypeptide(L)'
;MGKSFREHFRLSKAAVLILLIMAATAFGMNKISETSVDRSGLAKTAATPNTQNCSHRVGNVWFTITNWGFFGSQFQQNQLKEMYCLSPTVASGSLAPSFEFPAGTGVNYLFQGALWIVAIVGEDTLVSVGADGWLSTNEMYPQAAPNGGIIQKSNRRSSEFYSEDAISEQDF
;
A
#
# COMPACT_ATOMS: atom_id res chain seq x y z
N MET A 1 22.24 33.50 56.98
CA MET A 1 21.93 34.26 55.73
C MET A 1 22.50 33.62 54.45
N GLY A 2 22.78 32.30 54.40
CA GLY A 2 23.49 31.67 53.26
C GLY A 2 22.79 30.51 52.53
N LYS A 3 21.65 30.02 53.05
CA LYS A 3 20.90 28.90 52.42
C LYS A 3 19.91 29.38 51.34
N SER A 4 19.12 30.42 51.64
CA SER A 4 18.14 31.00 50.69
C SER A 4 18.80 31.56 49.40
N PHE A 5 19.95 32.23 49.50
CA PHE A 5 20.66 32.77 48.33
C PHE A 5 21.16 31.66 47.36
N ARG A 6 21.55 30.49 47.90
CA ARG A 6 22.02 29.35 47.08
C ARG A 6 20.87 28.63 46.36
N GLU A 7 19.66 28.64 46.92
CA GLU A 7 18.48 28.05 46.28
C GLU A 7 17.95 28.93 45.14
N HIS A 8 17.88 30.25 45.32
CA HIS A 8 17.50 31.16 44.25
C HIS A 8 18.47 31.12 43.06
N PHE A 9 19.78 30.98 43.33
CA PHE A 9 20.79 30.82 42.28
C PHE A 9 20.69 29.48 41.54
N ARG A 10 20.28 28.40 42.23
CA ARG A 10 20.04 27.08 41.63
C ARG A 10 18.77 27.06 40.76
N LEU A 11 17.69 27.68 41.24
CA LEU A 11 16.43 27.82 40.51
C LEU A 11 16.59 28.68 39.24
N SER A 12 17.36 29.76 39.32
CA SER A 12 17.63 30.64 38.18
C SER A 12 18.42 29.92 37.07
N LYS A 13 19.43 29.11 37.42
CA LYS A 13 20.18 28.30 36.44
C LYS A 13 19.33 27.22 35.77
N ALA A 14 18.46 26.56 36.53
CA ALA A 14 17.55 25.56 35.98
C ALA A 14 16.54 26.20 35.00
N ALA A 15 16.00 27.37 35.33
CA ALA A 15 15.09 28.10 34.45
C ALA A 15 15.76 28.52 33.12
N VAL A 16 17.01 29.01 33.17
CA VAL A 16 17.79 29.37 31.98
C VAL A 16 18.08 28.14 31.11
N LEU A 17 18.43 27.00 31.72
CA LEU A 17 18.68 25.77 30.98
C LEU A 17 17.40 25.25 30.28
N ILE A 18 16.25 25.32 30.95
CA ILE A 18 14.95 24.95 30.35
C ILE A 18 14.60 25.88 29.19
N LEU A 19 14.82 27.19 29.33
CA LEU A 19 14.63 28.17 28.24
C LEU A 19 15.54 27.90 27.04
N LEU A 20 16.80 27.50 27.27
CA LEU A 20 17.73 27.15 26.21
C LEU A 20 17.33 25.86 25.48
N ILE A 21 16.80 24.86 26.20
CA ILE A 21 16.27 23.63 25.61
C ILE A 21 15.03 23.94 24.75
N MET A 22 14.11 24.79 25.23
CA MET A 22 12.93 25.20 24.46
C MET A 22 13.28 26.06 23.24
N ALA A 23 14.32 26.89 23.32
CA ALA A 23 14.80 27.63 22.15
C ALA A 23 15.45 26.68 21.11
N ALA A 24 16.24 25.69 21.56
CA ALA A 24 16.87 24.73 20.67
C ALA A 24 15.84 23.86 19.91
N THR A 25 14.72 23.50 20.53
CA THR A 25 13.63 22.78 19.84
C THR A 25 12.88 23.69 18.86
N ALA A 26 12.71 24.98 19.17
CA ALA A 26 12.08 25.95 18.26
C ALA A 26 12.94 26.24 17.02
N PHE A 27 14.27 26.26 17.15
CA PHE A 27 15.18 26.45 16.01
C PHE A 27 15.43 25.15 15.22
N GLY A 28 15.30 23.97 15.83
CA GLY A 28 15.43 22.69 15.15
C GLY A 28 14.30 22.36 14.15
N MET A 29 13.15 23.04 14.26
CA MET A 29 11.98 22.79 13.38
C MET A 29 11.97 23.62 12.09
N ASN A 30 12.91 24.55 11.88
CA ASN A 30 12.85 25.52 10.77
C ASN A 30 13.91 25.34 9.67
N LYS A 31 14.35 24.11 9.42
CA LYS A 31 15.21 23.82 8.26
C LYS A 31 14.67 22.71 7.36
N ILE A 32 13.37 22.77 7.08
CA ILE A 32 12.82 22.17 5.87
C ILE A 32 12.82 23.29 4.84
N SER A 33 13.87 23.32 4.01
CA SER A 33 13.89 24.15 2.82
C SER A 33 12.84 23.59 1.88
N GLU A 34 11.68 24.24 1.82
CA GLU A 34 10.63 23.99 0.83
C GLU A 34 11.18 24.27 -0.57
N THR A 35 11.84 23.29 -1.15
CA THR A 35 11.87 23.16 -2.60
C THR A 35 10.48 22.69 -2.96
N SER A 36 9.62 23.61 -3.39
CA SER A 36 8.26 23.31 -3.84
C SER A 36 8.34 22.41 -5.07
N VAL A 37 8.38 21.10 -4.84
CA VAL A 37 8.09 20.12 -5.88
C VAL A 37 6.64 20.38 -6.26
N ASP A 38 6.40 20.69 -7.53
CA ASP A 38 5.05 20.83 -8.06
C ASP A 38 4.29 19.51 -7.87
N ARG A 39 3.43 19.46 -6.85
CA ARG A 39 2.58 18.30 -6.52
C ARG A 39 1.26 18.32 -7.28
N SER A 40 1.09 19.19 -8.29
CA SER A 40 -0.16 19.32 -9.05
C SER A 40 -0.62 18.01 -9.72
N GLY A 41 0.30 17.07 -9.98
CA GLY A 41 0.01 15.73 -10.49
C GLY A 41 -0.30 14.64 -9.43
N LEU A 42 -0.18 14.94 -8.13
CA LEU A 42 -0.33 13.97 -7.02
C LEU A 42 -1.70 14.06 -6.32
N ALA A 43 -2.61 14.90 -6.79
CA ALA A 43 -3.95 14.99 -6.21
C ALA A 43 -4.72 13.69 -6.50
N LYS A 44 -5.08 12.96 -5.43
CA LYS A 44 -6.06 11.86 -5.53
C LYS A 44 -7.31 12.42 -6.22
N THR A 45 -7.66 11.86 -7.38
CA THR A 45 -8.84 12.29 -8.14
C THR A 45 -10.07 12.17 -7.23
N ALA A 46 -10.96 13.17 -7.21
CA ALA A 46 -12.16 13.17 -6.36
C ALA A 46 -13.18 12.05 -6.72
N ALA A 47 -12.93 11.32 -7.80
CA ALA A 47 -13.78 10.23 -8.27
C ALA A 47 -13.43 8.91 -7.56
N THR A 48 -14.44 8.07 -7.33
CA THR A 48 -14.27 6.75 -6.73
C THR A 48 -13.34 5.88 -7.60
N PRO A 49 -12.25 5.33 -7.05
CA PRO A 49 -11.32 4.51 -7.82
C PRO A 49 -11.97 3.20 -8.27
N ASN A 50 -11.62 2.74 -9.48
CA ASN A 50 -12.12 1.47 -10.01
C ASN A 50 -11.33 0.27 -9.45
N THR A 51 -11.49 0.02 -8.15
CA THR A 51 -10.80 -1.06 -7.44
C THR A 51 -11.33 -2.43 -7.88
N GLN A 52 -10.48 -3.24 -8.50
CA GLN A 52 -10.80 -4.58 -9.00
C GLN A 52 -9.80 -5.63 -8.53
N ASN A 53 -10.31 -6.84 -8.28
CA ASN A 53 -9.52 -8.02 -7.94
C ASN A 53 -9.79 -9.15 -8.94
N CYS A 54 -8.73 -9.89 -9.24
CA CYS A 54 -8.76 -11.00 -10.18
C CYS A 54 -7.92 -12.16 -9.64
N SER A 55 -8.45 -13.37 -9.75
CA SER A 55 -7.79 -14.55 -9.21
C SER A 55 -7.21 -15.43 -10.31
N HIS A 56 -5.92 -15.71 -10.20
CA HIS A 56 -5.26 -16.74 -10.98
C HIS A 56 -5.68 -18.12 -10.43
N ARG A 57 -6.37 -18.92 -11.25
CA ARG A 57 -6.83 -20.27 -10.87
C ARG A 57 -6.29 -21.37 -11.77
N VAL A 58 -5.05 -21.18 -12.23
CA VAL A 58 -4.40 -22.04 -13.19
C VAL A 58 -3.27 -22.82 -12.52
N GLY A 59 -3.20 -24.13 -12.77
CA GLY A 59 -2.17 -24.99 -12.15
C GLY A 59 -2.50 -25.30 -10.69
N ASN A 60 -1.45 -25.56 -9.89
CA ASN A 60 -1.60 -26.01 -8.50
C ASN A 60 -1.49 -24.88 -7.46
N VAL A 61 -1.38 -23.63 -7.90
CA VAL A 61 -1.36 -22.43 -7.03
C VAL A 61 -2.51 -21.54 -7.46
N TRP A 62 -3.37 -21.17 -6.52
CA TRP A 62 -4.42 -20.17 -6.73
C TRP A 62 -4.09 -18.89 -5.97
N PHE A 63 -4.27 -17.74 -6.62
CA PHE A 63 -3.78 -16.47 -6.07
C PHE A 63 -4.60 -15.27 -6.53
N THR A 64 -4.91 -14.34 -5.63
CA THR A 64 -5.62 -13.10 -5.97
C THR A 64 -4.69 -11.90 -6.09
N ILE A 65 -4.92 -11.10 -7.12
CA ILE A 65 -4.23 -9.85 -7.41
C ILE A 65 -5.25 -8.72 -7.39
N THR A 66 -4.87 -7.58 -6.83
CA THR A 66 -5.69 -6.36 -6.85
C THR A 66 -4.98 -5.26 -7.63
N ASN A 67 -5.74 -4.37 -8.28
CA ASN A 67 -5.18 -3.19 -8.94
C ASN A 67 -4.99 -1.99 -8.00
N TRP A 68 -5.16 -2.18 -6.69
CA TRP A 68 -5.00 -1.13 -5.68
C TRP A 68 -3.87 -1.41 -4.69
N GLY A 69 -2.94 -2.30 -5.05
CA GLY A 69 -1.64 -2.40 -4.40
C GLY A 69 -1.49 -3.51 -3.38
N PHE A 70 -2.32 -4.56 -3.40
CA PHE A 70 -2.04 -5.76 -2.63
C PHE A 70 -2.36 -7.07 -3.35
N PHE A 71 -1.81 -8.13 -2.80
CA PHE A 71 -1.99 -9.52 -3.17
C PHE A 71 -2.71 -10.29 -2.07
N GLY A 72 -3.43 -11.34 -2.44
CA GLY A 72 -4.26 -12.12 -1.55
C GLY A 72 -5.71 -11.62 -1.49
N SER A 73 -6.49 -12.24 -0.61
CA SER A 73 -7.94 -12.00 -0.51
C SER A 73 -8.41 -11.58 0.86
N GLN A 74 -7.50 -11.33 1.82
CA GLN A 74 -7.86 -11.11 3.23
C GLN A 74 -8.67 -12.31 3.77
N PHE A 75 -8.18 -13.54 3.54
CA PHE A 75 -8.92 -14.76 3.92
C PHE A 75 -9.31 -14.73 5.41
N GLN A 76 -10.48 -15.28 5.76
CA GLN A 76 -11.12 -15.21 7.10
C GLN A 76 -11.69 -13.86 7.53
N GLN A 77 -11.07 -12.71 7.20
CA GLN A 77 -11.54 -11.39 7.63
C GLN A 77 -11.83 -10.49 6.42
N ASN A 78 -13.11 -10.17 6.18
CA ASN A 78 -13.52 -9.33 5.03
C ASN A 78 -13.00 -9.85 3.68
N GLN A 79 -13.04 -11.18 3.52
CA GLN A 79 -12.50 -11.85 2.35
C GLN A 79 -13.09 -11.30 1.05
N LEU A 80 -12.21 -10.96 0.10
CA LEU A 80 -12.60 -10.45 -1.21
C LEU A 80 -13.44 -11.49 -1.97
N LYS A 81 -14.35 -10.98 -2.79
CA LYS A 81 -15.21 -11.78 -3.66
C LYS A 81 -14.77 -11.67 -5.11
N GLU A 82 -15.02 -12.72 -5.87
CA GLU A 82 -14.79 -12.82 -7.30
C GLU A 82 -15.90 -12.04 -8.03
N MET A 83 -15.56 -10.87 -8.59
CA MET A 83 -16.56 -10.01 -9.28
C MET A 83 -16.14 -9.55 -10.68
N TYR A 84 -14.84 -9.62 -11.02
CA TYR A 84 -14.30 -8.95 -12.21
C TYR A 84 -13.73 -9.93 -13.24
N CYS A 85 -12.71 -10.72 -12.87
CA CYS A 85 -12.12 -11.72 -13.77
C CYS A 85 -12.66 -13.13 -13.48
N LEU A 86 -13.94 -13.34 -13.77
CA LEU A 86 -14.58 -14.63 -13.52
C LEU A 86 -14.09 -15.68 -14.51
N SER A 87 -13.57 -16.80 -14.00
CA SER A 87 -13.40 -18.02 -14.79
C SER A 87 -14.79 -18.63 -15.06
N PRO A 88 -15.00 -19.35 -16.19
CA PRO A 88 -16.25 -20.07 -16.47
C PRO A 88 -16.73 -21.00 -15.35
N THR A 89 -15.80 -21.42 -14.49
CA THR A 89 -16.04 -22.34 -13.37
C THR A 89 -16.34 -21.65 -12.04
N VAL A 90 -16.31 -20.32 -11.98
CA VAL A 90 -16.45 -19.55 -10.74
C VAL A 90 -17.62 -18.59 -10.85
N ALA A 91 -18.62 -18.77 -9.99
CA ALA A 91 -19.77 -17.88 -9.94
C ALA A 91 -19.37 -16.51 -9.36
N SER A 92 -19.98 -15.44 -9.89
CA SER A 92 -19.85 -14.10 -9.31
C SER A 92 -20.27 -14.11 -7.84
N GLY A 93 -19.49 -13.43 -7.00
CA GLY A 93 -19.72 -13.37 -5.55
C GLY A 93 -19.10 -14.52 -4.76
N SER A 94 -18.48 -15.51 -5.43
CA SER A 94 -17.70 -16.55 -4.76
C SER A 94 -16.50 -15.94 -4.03
N LEU A 95 -16.03 -16.60 -2.98
CA LEU A 95 -14.85 -16.16 -2.25
C LEU A 95 -13.58 -16.31 -3.09
N ALA A 96 -12.79 -15.24 -3.16
CA ALA A 96 -11.51 -15.23 -3.86
C ALA A 96 -10.45 -15.99 -3.03
N PRO A 97 -9.60 -16.83 -3.64
CA PRO A 97 -8.52 -17.51 -2.94
C PRO A 97 -7.42 -16.50 -2.61
N SER A 98 -6.70 -16.65 -1.52
CA SER A 98 -5.64 -15.70 -1.19
C SER A 98 -4.31 -16.12 -1.82
N PHE A 99 -3.65 -17.11 -1.23
CA PHE A 99 -2.56 -17.90 -1.83
C PHE A 99 -2.82 -19.34 -1.40
N GLU A 100 -3.43 -20.13 -2.28
CA GLU A 100 -3.89 -21.48 -1.97
C GLU A 100 -3.04 -22.52 -2.67
N PHE A 101 -2.57 -23.50 -1.89
CA PHE A 101 -1.75 -24.61 -2.36
C PHE A 101 -1.95 -25.84 -1.47
N PRO A 102 -2.19 -27.04 -2.01
CA PRO A 102 -2.60 -27.31 -3.39
C PRO A 102 -3.90 -26.58 -3.75
N ALA A 103 -4.06 -26.28 -5.03
CA ALA A 103 -5.26 -25.66 -5.57
C ALA A 103 -6.52 -26.51 -5.30
N GLY A 104 -7.60 -25.86 -4.85
CA GLY A 104 -8.89 -26.50 -4.55
C GLY A 104 -9.01 -27.08 -3.14
N THR A 105 -8.00 -26.96 -2.29
CA THR A 105 -8.02 -27.46 -0.90
C THR A 105 -8.63 -26.49 0.10
N GLY A 106 -8.72 -25.21 -0.25
CA GLY A 106 -9.10 -24.12 0.67
C GLY A 106 -8.01 -23.72 1.68
N VAL A 107 -6.83 -24.36 1.66
CA VAL A 107 -5.72 -24.03 2.56
C VAL A 107 -4.96 -22.81 2.03
N ASN A 108 -5.01 -21.70 2.78
CA ASN A 108 -4.41 -20.42 2.38
C ASN A 108 -3.13 -20.12 3.18
N TYR A 109 -2.08 -19.68 2.49
CA TYR A 109 -0.74 -19.39 3.06
C TYR A 109 -0.38 -17.91 3.06
N LEU A 110 -1.24 -17.05 2.52
CA LEU A 110 -1.06 -15.59 2.54
C LEU A 110 -2.36 -14.93 2.96
N PHE A 111 -2.35 -14.05 3.95
CA PHE A 111 -3.55 -13.26 4.30
C PHE A 111 -3.74 -12.13 3.31
N GLN A 112 -2.75 -11.24 3.31
CA GLN A 112 -2.61 -10.13 2.41
C GLN A 112 -1.11 -9.81 2.33
N GLY A 113 -0.61 -9.51 1.13
CA GLY A 113 0.73 -8.97 0.92
C GLY A 113 0.62 -7.64 0.19
N ALA A 114 1.02 -6.54 0.83
CA ALA A 114 0.92 -5.20 0.24
C ALA A 114 2.19 -4.83 -0.53
N LEU A 115 2.03 -4.13 -1.66
CA LEU A 115 3.14 -3.55 -2.40
C LEU A 115 3.56 -2.22 -1.78
N TRP A 116 4.85 -2.08 -1.53
CA TRP A 116 5.47 -0.86 -1.02
C TRP A 116 6.54 -0.44 -2.02
N ILE A 117 6.41 0.76 -2.57
CA ILE A 117 7.37 1.32 -3.53
C ILE A 117 8.10 2.47 -2.84
N VAL A 118 9.44 2.42 -2.86
CA VAL A 118 10.30 3.38 -2.17
C VAL A 118 11.14 4.15 -3.19
N ALA A 119 11.30 5.45 -2.96
CA ALA A 119 12.21 6.30 -3.72
C ALA A 119 12.91 7.32 -2.82
N ILE A 120 14.13 7.69 -3.20
CA ILE A 120 14.84 8.83 -2.59
C ILE A 120 14.54 10.05 -3.46
N VAL A 121 13.94 11.09 -2.87
CA VAL A 121 13.59 12.35 -3.54
C VAL A 121 14.27 13.49 -2.80
N GLY A 122 15.35 14.03 -3.37
CA GLY A 122 16.20 15.00 -2.67
C GLY A 122 16.90 14.35 -1.46
N GLU A 123 16.68 14.89 -0.27
CA GLU A 123 17.20 14.36 0.99
C GLU A 123 16.21 13.41 1.71
N ASP A 124 14.99 13.24 1.17
CA ASP A 124 13.93 12.45 1.79
C ASP A 124 13.80 11.05 1.19
N THR A 125 13.36 10.09 2.01
CA THR A 125 12.88 8.78 1.54
C THR A 125 11.36 8.78 1.58
N LEU A 126 10.74 8.64 0.41
CA LEU A 126 9.29 8.55 0.26
C LEU A 126 8.88 7.11 -0.03
N VAL A 127 7.74 6.72 0.53
CA VAL A 127 7.17 5.38 0.35
C VAL A 127 5.71 5.53 -0.08
N SER A 128 5.36 4.86 -1.17
CA SER A 128 3.95 4.64 -1.53
C SER A 128 3.54 3.24 -1.10
N VAL A 129 2.38 3.12 -0.46
CA VAL A 129 1.86 1.85 0.04
C VAL A 129 0.52 1.47 -0.60
N GLY A 130 0.38 0.20 -0.98
CA GLY A 130 -0.92 -0.34 -1.35
C GLY A 130 -1.82 -0.63 -0.15
N ALA A 131 -1.22 -1.06 0.95
CA ALA A 131 -1.81 -1.11 2.28
C ALA A 131 -0.69 -1.08 3.35
N ASP A 132 -0.90 -0.30 4.41
CA ASP A 132 0.03 -0.22 5.56
C ASP A 132 -0.29 -1.23 6.68
N GLY A 133 -1.43 -1.92 6.57
CA GLY A 133 -1.93 -2.85 7.57
C GLY A 133 -2.73 -2.18 8.68
N TRP A 134 -2.07 -1.45 9.59
CA TRP A 134 -2.70 -1.01 10.85
C TRP A 134 -3.40 0.34 10.78
N LEU A 135 -2.92 1.30 9.99
CA LEU A 135 -3.49 2.66 9.94
C LEU A 135 -4.45 2.85 8.76
N SER A 136 -4.72 1.77 7.99
CA SER A 136 -5.63 1.77 6.84
C SER A 136 -5.22 2.75 5.73
N THR A 137 -3.91 2.93 5.54
CA THR A 137 -3.35 3.79 4.51
C THR A 137 -3.16 3.02 3.21
N ASN A 138 -3.85 3.49 2.16
CA ASN A 138 -3.74 2.97 0.80
C ASN A 138 -3.57 4.15 -0.17
N GLU A 139 -2.59 4.04 -1.07
CA GLU A 139 -2.20 5.13 -1.97
C GLU A 139 -2.15 4.72 -3.44
N MET A 140 -2.05 3.42 -3.71
CA MET A 140 -1.92 2.87 -5.06
C MET A 140 -3.28 2.68 -5.77
N TYR A 141 -4.21 3.61 -5.60
CA TYR A 141 -5.54 3.49 -6.21
C TYR A 141 -5.49 3.64 -7.75
N PRO A 142 -6.26 2.83 -8.50
CA PRO A 142 -6.38 2.97 -9.94
C PRO A 142 -7.21 4.22 -10.30
N GLN A 143 -7.23 4.55 -11.59
CA GLN A 143 -8.15 5.54 -12.13
C GLN A 143 -9.62 5.18 -11.85
N ALA A 144 -10.49 6.18 -11.84
CA ALA A 144 -11.92 5.98 -11.71
C ALA A 144 -12.54 5.33 -12.95
N ALA A 145 -13.67 4.65 -12.76
CA ALA A 145 -14.43 4.02 -13.83
C ALA A 145 -14.88 5.08 -14.87
N PRO A 146 -14.92 4.74 -16.18
CA PRO A 146 -14.74 3.40 -16.77
C PRO A 146 -13.28 2.95 -16.93
N ASN A 147 -12.30 3.77 -16.57
CA ASN A 147 -10.87 3.44 -16.68
C ASN A 147 -10.37 2.67 -15.44
N GLY A 148 -9.09 2.32 -15.43
CA GLY A 148 -8.42 1.73 -14.26
C GLY A 148 -8.73 0.25 -13.99
N GLY A 149 -9.54 -0.41 -14.83
CA GLY A 149 -9.84 -1.84 -14.67
C GLY A 149 -8.64 -2.75 -14.93
N ILE A 150 -8.67 -3.96 -14.37
CA ILE A 150 -7.67 -4.99 -14.66
C ILE A 150 -7.85 -5.46 -16.10
N ILE A 151 -6.75 -5.52 -16.85
CA ILE A 151 -6.70 -6.12 -18.18
C ILE A 151 -6.12 -7.52 -18.05
N GLN A 152 -6.91 -8.53 -18.42
CA GLN A 152 -6.46 -9.92 -18.42
C GLN A 152 -5.89 -10.31 -19.78
N LYS A 153 -4.73 -10.96 -19.76
CA LYS A 153 -4.11 -11.57 -20.94
C LYS A 153 -3.65 -12.99 -20.59
N SER A 154 -3.70 -13.89 -21.56
CA SER A 154 -3.27 -15.28 -21.42
C SER A 154 -2.45 -15.73 -22.63
N ASN A 155 -1.41 -16.53 -22.39
CA ASN A 155 -0.66 -17.22 -23.44
C ASN A 155 -1.34 -18.54 -23.86
N ARG A 156 -2.40 -18.97 -23.17
CA ARG A 156 -3.14 -20.19 -23.48
C ARG A 156 -4.10 -19.95 -24.62
N ARG A 157 -3.88 -20.62 -25.76
CA ARG A 157 -4.75 -20.52 -26.95
C ARG A 157 -6.22 -20.87 -26.71
N SER A 158 -6.52 -21.66 -25.68
CA SER A 158 -7.88 -22.04 -25.31
C SER A 158 -8.57 -21.03 -24.38
N SER A 159 -7.87 -19.98 -23.93
CA SER A 159 -8.44 -18.96 -23.06
C SER A 159 -9.19 -17.91 -23.89
N GLU A 160 -10.33 -17.44 -23.39
CA GLU A 160 -11.03 -16.27 -23.95
C GLU A 160 -10.19 -14.99 -23.88
N PHE A 161 -9.17 -14.96 -23.00
CA PHE A 161 -8.23 -13.86 -22.84
C PHE A 161 -6.91 -14.10 -23.59
N TYR A 162 -6.90 -15.02 -24.56
CA TYR A 162 -5.70 -15.27 -25.36
C TYR A 162 -5.22 -13.99 -26.07
N SER A 163 -3.92 -13.74 -26.00
CA SER A 163 -3.27 -12.61 -26.66
C SER A 163 -1.90 -13.05 -27.15
N GLU A 164 -1.52 -12.68 -28.38
CA GLU A 164 -0.19 -12.97 -28.91
C GLU A 164 0.91 -12.24 -28.12
N ASP A 165 0.61 -11.06 -27.54
CA ASP A 165 1.52 -10.33 -26.65
C ASP A 165 1.70 -10.97 -25.26
N ALA A 166 0.92 -12.00 -24.91
CA ALA A 166 1.03 -12.63 -23.60
C ALA A 166 2.16 -13.67 -23.63
N ILE A 167 3.30 -13.31 -23.08
CA ILE A 167 4.50 -14.17 -23.01
C ILE A 167 4.86 -14.37 -21.54
N SER A 168 5.14 -15.61 -21.14
CA SER A 168 5.63 -15.91 -19.78
C SER A 168 7.08 -15.42 -19.64
N GLU A 169 7.45 -14.88 -18.48
CA GLU A 169 8.84 -14.50 -18.19
C GLU A 169 9.82 -15.67 -18.35
N GLN A 170 9.38 -16.90 -18.01
CA GLN A 170 10.22 -18.10 -18.17
C GLN A 170 10.32 -18.59 -19.62
N ASP A 171 9.45 -18.10 -20.51
CA ASP A 171 9.47 -18.45 -21.94
C ASP A 171 10.25 -17.39 -22.77
N PHE A 172 10.89 -16.43 -22.11
CA PHE A 172 11.71 -15.36 -22.70
C PHE A 172 13.19 -15.77 -22.79
#